data_AF-A0A380KCL9-F1
#
_entry.id   AF-A0A380KCL9-F1
#
_cell.length_a   1.000
_cell.length_b   1.000
_cell.length_c   1.000
_cell.angle_alpha   90.00
_cell.angle_beta   90.00
_cell.angle_gamma   90.00
#
_symmetry.space_group_name_H-M   'P 1'
#
loop_
_entity.id
_entity.type
_entity.pdbx_description
1 polymer ?
#
loop_
_entity_poly.entity_id
_entity_poly.type
_entity_poly.pdbx_seq_one_letter_code
_entity_poly.pdbx_strand_id
1 'polypeptide(L)'
;MRKSFFQRSYNITIRLTFFGAISYLLSFVSYLLNQRFDNIDIVKLKDYLIFVQDKLVTVAHFAKFLAIISMIVVVLLIVIELIQRFFKDSIWNYFKSVYQTVRLRQFLKQDEKSKSVITIDSQTTVTKFNPILKKFNKAVSKCTVDVRKDSVTVFIRYPKTQQAQKLLREMEAHIKEEVSSRNPDYYFSSPSREGNRLWFVGTRR
;
A
#
# COMPACT_ATOMS: atom_id res chain seq x y z
N MET A 1 -14.90 -14.62 10.23
CA MET A 1 -14.08 -14.74 9.00
C MET A 1 -12.62 -14.39 9.27
N ARG A 2 -11.71 -15.24 8.80
CA ARG A 2 -10.26 -15.08 8.97
C ARG A 2 -9.64 -14.66 7.64
N LYS A 3 -8.73 -13.68 7.67
CA LYS A 3 -7.98 -13.26 6.48
C LYS A 3 -7.19 -14.41 5.87
N SER A 4 -7.23 -14.52 4.54
CA SER A 4 -6.34 -15.41 3.79
C SER A 4 -4.88 -14.96 3.89
N PHE A 5 -3.94 -15.80 3.42
CA PHE A 5 -2.52 -15.45 3.40
C PHE A 5 -2.29 -14.16 2.58
N PHE A 6 -2.79 -14.13 1.34
CA PHE A 6 -2.84 -12.94 0.48
C PHE A 6 -3.27 -11.66 1.22
N GLN A 7 -4.42 -11.68 1.89
CA GLN A 7 -4.96 -10.50 2.56
C GLN A 7 -4.13 -10.02 3.76
N ARG A 8 -3.28 -10.89 4.33
CA ARG A 8 -2.32 -10.51 5.38
C ARG A 8 -1.01 -10.02 4.78
N SER A 9 -0.49 -10.72 3.78
CA SER A 9 0.82 -10.47 3.18
C SER A 9 0.81 -9.28 2.21
N TYR A 10 -0.28 -9.00 1.50
CA TYR A 10 -0.33 -7.99 0.44
C TYR A 10 0.15 -6.60 0.89
N ASN A 11 -0.40 -6.08 2.00
CA ASN A 11 0.00 -4.77 2.53
C ASN A 11 1.42 -4.76 3.13
N ILE A 12 1.92 -5.92 3.56
CA ILE A 12 3.29 -6.06 4.05
C ILE A 12 4.24 -6.02 2.85
N THR A 13 3.93 -6.80 1.82
CA THR A 13 4.66 -6.87 0.55
C THR A 13 4.84 -5.49 -0.06
N ILE A 14 3.75 -4.73 -0.27
CA ILE A 14 3.83 -3.37 -0.83
C ILE A 14 4.72 -2.44 0.02
N ARG A 15 4.59 -2.50 1.35
CA ARG A 15 5.38 -1.62 2.24
C ARG A 15 6.85 -1.98 2.22
N LEU A 16 7.18 -3.27 2.18
CA LEU A 16 8.57 -3.74 2.07
C LEU A 16 9.17 -3.39 0.71
N THR A 17 8.41 -3.54 -0.38
CA THR A 17 8.86 -3.10 -1.71
C THR A 17 9.19 -1.61 -1.72
N PHE A 18 8.30 -0.77 -1.18
CA PHE A 18 8.54 0.68 -1.11
C PHE A 18 9.74 1.04 -0.21
N PHE A 19 9.84 0.41 0.96
CA PHE A 19 10.98 0.60 1.86
C PHE A 19 12.31 0.16 1.24
N GLY A 20 12.32 -1.00 0.56
CA GLY A 20 13.47 -1.51 -0.17
C GLY A 20 13.89 -0.57 -1.30
N ALA A 21 12.94 -0.01 -2.05
CA ALA A 21 13.21 0.97 -3.10
C ALA A 21 13.83 2.26 -2.55
N ILE A 22 13.32 2.80 -1.44
CA ILE A 22 13.93 3.98 -0.78
C ILE A 22 15.35 3.66 -0.30
N SER A 23 15.56 2.49 0.29
CA SER A 23 16.86 2.08 0.81
C SER A 23 17.89 1.92 -0.32
N TYR A 24 17.46 1.38 -1.46
CA TYR A 24 18.28 1.29 -2.66
C TYR A 24 18.60 2.68 -3.23
N LEU A 25 17.61 3.57 -3.34
CA LEU A 25 17.83 4.95 -3.80
C LEU A 25 18.80 5.70 -2.90
N LEU A 26 18.70 5.53 -1.57
CA LEU A 26 19.63 6.14 -0.62
C LEU A 26 21.06 5.62 -0.86
N SER A 27 21.23 4.30 -1.01
CA SER A 27 22.53 3.71 -1.32
C SER A 27 23.12 4.25 -2.62
N PHE A 28 22.30 4.36 -3.67
CA PHE A 28 22.70 4.89 -4.97
C PHE A 28 23.12 6.35 -4.89
N VAL A 29 22.34 7.20 -4.21
CA VAL A 29 22.67 8.62 -4.02
C VAL A 29 23.97 8.78 -3.21
N SER A 30 24.14 8.03 -2.12
CA SER A 30 25.38 8.05 -1.32
C SER A 30 26.60 7.65 -2.15
N TYR A 31 26.47 6.64 -3.02
CA TYR A 31 27.53 6.23 -3.94
C TYR A 31 27.88 7.36 -4.93
N LEU A 32 26.89 7.98 -5.56
CA LEU A 32 27.10 9.10 -6.47
C LEU A 32 27.76 10.30 -5.79
N LEU A 33 27.36 10.62 -4.55
CA LEU A 33 27.99 11.68 -3.76
C LEU A 33 29.45 11.36 -3.48
N ASN A 34 29.78 10.13 -3.07
CA ASN A 34 31.15 9.71 -2.81
C ASN A 34 32.06 9.92 -4.03
N GLN A 35 31.59 9.55 -5.22
CA GLN A 35 32.31 9.74 -6.48
C GLN A 35 32.57 11.23 -6.80
N ARG A 36 31.70 12.15 -6.36
CA ARG A 36 31.92 13.59 -6.55
C ARG A 36 33.01 14.13 -5.62
N PHE A 37 33.14 13.57 -4.42
CA PHE A 37 34.16 13.98 -3.47
C PHE A 37 35.58 13.61 -3.92
N ASP A 38 35.76 12.52 -4.68
CA ASP A 38 37.08 12.13 -5.21
C ASP A 38 37.70 13.18 -6.14
N ASN A 39 36.89 14.10 -6.69
CA ASN A 39 37.35 15.17 -7.59
C ASN A 39 37.65 16.49 -6.87
N ILE A 40 37.47 16.56 -5.54
CA ILE A 40 37.69 17.78 -4.75
C ILE A 40 39.08 17.72 -4.10
N ASP A 41 40.05 18.41 -4.68
CA ASP A 41 41.43 18.43 -4.18
C ASP A 41 41.75 19.75 -3.46
N ILE A 42 41.18 19.90 -2.25
CA ILE A 42 41.42 21.05 -1.38
C ILE A 42 42.23 20.60 -0.16
N VAL A 43 43.54 20.90 -0.17
CA VAL A 43 44.51 20.45 0.85
C VAL A 43 44.06 20.70 2.29
N LYS A 44 43.44 21.87 2.57
CA LYS A 44 42.96 22.24 3.91
C LYS A 44 41.76 21.42 4.40
N LEU A 45 41.02 20.78 3.50
CA LEU A 45 39.78 20.06 3.82
C LEU A 45 39.95 18.53 3.71
N LYS A 46 41.12 18.05 3.31
CA LYS A 46 41.36 16.65 2.96
C LYS A 46 40.92 15.66 4.05
N ASP A 47 41.32 15.90 5.29
CA ASP A 47 40.98 15.00 6.40
C ASP A 47 39.46 14.96 6.68
N TYR A 48 38.79 16.11 6.55
CA TYR A 48 37.34 16.19 6.68
C TYR A 48 36.62 15.49 5.52
N LEU A 49 37.12 15.64 4.29
CA LEU A 49 36.58 14.96 3.10
C LEU A 49 36.69 13.45 3.24
N ILE A 50 37.85 12.93 3.65
CA ILE A 50 38.06 11.49 3.90
C ILE A 50 37.08 10.98 4.97
N PHE A 51 36.91 11.72 6.07
CA PHE A 51 35.94 11.35 7.11
C PHE A 51 34.50 11.30 6.59
N VAL A 52 34.08 12.29 5.80
CA VAL A 52 32.74 12.33 5.20
C VAL A 52 32.55 11.19 4.20
N GLN A 53 33.55 10.90 3.36
CA GLN A 53 33.53 9.79 2.42
C GLN A 53 33.38 8.43 3.13
N ASP A 54 34.14 8.19 4.19
CA ASP A 54 34.03 6.97 5.01
C ASP A 54 32.59 6.78 5.54
N LYS A 55 31.96 7.85 6.03
CA LYS A 55 30.56 7.80 6.50
C LYS A 55 29.58 7.59 5.36
N LEU A 56 29.78 8.21 4.21
CA LEU A 56 28.92 8.02 3.04
C LEU A 56 28.98 6.58 2.53
N VAL A 57 30.18 5.98 2.46
CA VAL A 57 30.38 4.59 2.08
C VAL A 57 29.68 3.67 3.08
N THR A 58 29.86 3.90 4.38
CA THR A 58 29.20 3.12 5.44
C THR A 58 27.67 3.18 5.32
N VAL A 59 27.09 4.38 5.13
CA VAL A 59 25.65 4.58 4.92
C VAL A 59 25.18 3.86 3.65
N ALA A 60 25.94 3.95 2.57
CA ALA A 60 25.61 3.30 1.30
C ALA A 60 25.54 1.78 1.43
N HIS A 61 26.51 1.17 2.12
CA HIS A 61 26.54 -0.28 2.36
C HIS A 61 25.39 -0.74 3.25
N PHE A 62 25.12 -0.01 4.34
CA PHE A 62 24.02 -0.34 5.25
C PHE A 62 22.66 -0.24 4.55
N ALA A 63 22.43 0.84 3.78
CA ALA A 63 21.21 1.02 3.00
C ALA A 63 21.03 -0.06 1.92
N LYS A 64 22.13 -0.48 1.26
CA LYS A 64 22.13 -1.59 0.29
C LYS A 64 21.74 -2.91 0.96
N PHE A 65 22.31 -3.20 2.13
CA PHE A 65 22.00 -4.41 2.89
C PHE A 65 20.52 -4.48 3.28
N LEU A 66 19.96 -3.37 3.78
CA LEU A 66 18.53 -3.26 4.09
C LEU A 66 17.65 -3.47 2.84
N ALA A 67 18.04 -2.91 1.70
CA ALA A 67 17.33 -3.10 0.44
C ALA A 67 17.29 -4.59 0.03
N ILE A 68 18.43 -5.29 0.11
CA ILE A 68 18.55 -6.72 -0.22
C ILE A 68 17.67 -7.57 0.69
N ILE A 69 17.75 -7.37 2.02
CA ILE A 69 16.92 -8.12 2.98
C ILE A 69 15.43 -7.89 2.69
N SER A 70 15.02 -6.64 2.49
CA SER A 70 13.63 -6.31 2.19
C SER A 70 13.14 -7.05 0.94
N MET A 71 13.95 -7.10 -0.11
CA MET A 71 13.62 -7.82 -1.34
C MET A 71 13.55 -9.33 -1.16
N ILE A 72 14.45 -9.94 -0.37
CA ILE A 72 14.38 -11.37 -0.05
C ILE A 72 13.05 -11.70 0.63
N VAL A 73 12.63 -10.89 1.63
CA VAL A 73 11.36 -11.10 2.33
C VAL A 73 10.17 -10.95 1.38
N VAL A 74 10.19 -9.96 0.48
CA VAL A 74 9.14 -9.78 -0.55
C VAL A 74 9.04 -11.01 -1.46
N VAL A 75 10.17 -11.51 -1.95
CA VAL A 75 10.21 -12.71 -2.82
C VAL A 75 9.65 -13.91 -2.08
N LEU A 76 10.05 -14.15 -0.82
CA LEU A 76 9.53 -15.24 -0.01
C LEU A 76 8.00 -15.16 0.17
N LEU A 77 7.46 -13.98 0.48
CA LEU A 77 6.01 -13.79 0.64
C LEU A 77 5.25 -14.10 -0.66
N ILE A 78 5.78 -13.67 -1.81
CA ILE A 78 5.17 -13.92 -3.12
C ILE A 78 5.25 -15.41 -3.45
N VAL A 79 6.42 -16.05 -3.30
CA VAL A 79 6.62 -17.48 -3.59
C VAL A 79 5.69 -18.35 -2.75
N ILE A 80 5.55 -18.08 -1.45
CA ILE A 80 4.63 -18.82 -0.58
C ILE A 80 3.18 -18.71 -1.08
N GLU A 81 2.72 -17.52 -1.47
CA GLU A 81 1.37 -17.32 -2.00
C GLU A 81 1.18 -18.02 -3.36
N LEU A 82 2.17 -17.96 -4.24
CA LEU A 82 2.12 -18.64 -5.55
C LEU A 82 2.10 -20.16 -5.39
N ILE A 83 2.91 -20.73 -4.49
CA ILE A 83 2.89 -22.16 -4.19
C ILE A 83 1.51 -22.57 -3.65
N GLN A 84 0.96 -21.80 -2.70
CA GLN A 84 -0.38 -22.08 -2.16
C GLN A 84 -1.46 -22.08 -3.25
N ARG A 85 -1.35 -21.17 -4.22
CA ARG A 85 -2.29 -21.10 -5.34
C ARG A 85 -2.04 -22.18 -6.36
N PHE A 86 -0.80 -22.56 -6.65
CA PHE A 86 -0.51 -23.67 -7.54
C PHE A 86 -1.16 -24.98 -7.07
N PHE A 87 -1.14 -25.25 -5.77
CA PHE A 87 -1.73 -26.47 -5.20
C PHE A 87 -3.27 -26.41 -4.99
N LYS A 88 -3.85 -25.22 -4.80
CA LYS A 88 -5.26 -25.09 -4.34
C LYS A 88 -6.14 -24.24 -5.25
N ASP A 89 -5.58 -23.59 -6.26
CA ASP A 89 -6.23 -22.55 -7.05
C ASP A 89 -5.50 -22.36 -8.41
N SER A 90 -5.65 -21.21 -9.07
CA SER A 90 -4.84 -20.80 -10.22
C SER A 90 -3.86 -19.69 -9.84
N ILE A 91 -2.64 -19.74 -10.40
CA ILE A 91 -1.67 -18.65 -10.33
C ILE A 91 -2.25 -17.36 -10.91
N TRP A 92 -3.10 -17.44 -11.95
CA TRP A 92 -3.73 -16.26 -12.54
C TRP A 92 -4.62 -15.51 -11.55
N ASN A 93 -5.22 -16.23 -10.60
CA ASN A 93 -6.04 -15.62 -9.55
C ASN A 93 -5.21 -14.75 -8.59
N TYR A 94 -3.90 -14.96 -8.46
CA TYR A 94 -3.02 -14.03 -7.74
C TYR A 94 -3.03 -12.66 -8.41
N PHE A 95 -2.74 -12.61 -9.71
CA PHE A 95 -2.71 -11.36 -10.47
C PHE A 95 -4.08 -10.69 -10.52
N LYS A 96 -5.15 -11.48 -10.65
CA LYS A 96 -6.54 -10.98 -10.56
C LYS A 96 -6.82 -10.35 -9.19
N SER A 97 -6.36 -10.98 -8.10
CA SER A 97 -6.48 -10.45 -6.73
C SER A 97 -5.72 -9.14 -6.54
N VAL A 98 -4.49 -9.05 -7.05
CA VAL A 98 -3.68 -7.81 -7.04
C VAL A 98 -4.40 -6.71 -7.80
N TYR A 99 -4.81 -6.99 -9.05
CA TYR A 99 -5.47 -6.02 -9.92
C TYR A 99 -6.77 -5.50 -9.32
N GLN A 100 -7.65 -6.40 -8.86
CA GLN A 100 -8.92 -6.00 -8.24
C GLN A 100 -8.70 -5.25 -6.91
N THR A 101 -7.66 -5.59 -6.15
CA THR A 101 -7.29 -4.84 -4.94
C THR A 101 -6.91 -3.40 -5.27
N VAL A 102 -6.05 -3.18 -6.29
CA VAL A 102 -5.66 -1.83 -6.71
C VAL A 102 -6.87 -1.03 -7.18
N ARG A 103 -7.72 -1.63 -8.02
CA ARG A 103 -8.92 -0.99 -8.56
C ARG A 103 -9.94 -0.63 -7.49
N LEU A 104 -10.23 -1.54 -6.56
CA LEU A 104 -11.14 -1.26 -5.45
C LEU A 104 -10.61 -0.12 -4.58
N ARG A 105 -9.30 -0.03 -4.35
CA ARG A 105 -8.71 1.09 -3.60
C ARG A 105 -8.87 2.43 -4.33
N GLN A 106 -8.74 2.44 -5.65
CA GLN A 106 -8.96 3.63 -6.46
C GLN A 106 -10.43 4.07 -6.37
N PHE A 107 -11.36 3.12 -6.54
CA PHE A 107 -12.79 3.37 -6.43
C PHE A 107 -13.20 3.91 -5.05
N LEU A 108 -12.64 3.35 -3.98
CA LEU A 108 -12.94 3.77 -2.61
C LEU A 108 -12.32 5.11 -2.22
N LYS A 109 -11.28 5.57 -2.91
CA LYS A 109 -10.55 6.78 -2.50
C LYS A 109 -11.45 8.01 -2.67
N GLN A 110 -11.63 8.75 -1.59
CA GLN A 110 -12.39 10.00 -1.60
C GLN A 110 -11.45 11.18 -1.84
N ASP A 111 -11.87 12.14 -2.66
CA ASP A 111 -11.08 13.34 -2.92
C ASP A 111 -10.96 14.21 -1.66
N GLU A 112 -9.73 14.43 -1.21
CA GLU A 112 -9.45 15.14 0.05
C GLU A 112 -9.58 16.67 -0.07
N LYS A 113 -9.92 17.19 -1.26
CA LYS A 113 -10.09 18.62 -1.49
C LYS A 113 -11.33 19.11 -0.75
N SER A 114 -11.13 19.67 0.43
CA SER A 114 -12.11 20.56 1.04
C SER A 114 -12.29 21.77 0.12
N LYS A 115 -13.53 22.23 -0.04
CA LYS A 115 -13.81 23.56 -0.59
C LYS A 115 -12.84 24.58 0.02
N SER A 116 -12.11 25.32 -0.82
CA SER A 116 -11.29 26.45 -0.37
C SER A 116 -12.23 27.47 0.24
N VAL A 117 -12.17 27.67 1.56
CA VAL A 117 -12.81 28.83 2.18
C VAL A 117 -11.85 29.99 1.96
N ILE A 118 -12.19 30.87 1.02
CA ILE A 118 -11.47 32.13 0.85
C ILE A 118 -11.91 33.02 2.02
N THR A 119 -11.01 33.24 2.99
CA THR A 119 -11.24 34.23 4.04
C THR A 119 -10.80 35.57 3.46
N ILE A 120 -11.71 36.55 3.39
CA ILE A 120 -11.52 37.82 2.66
C ILE A 120 -10.35 38.66 3.24
N ASP A 121 -9.96 38.44 4.49
CA ASP A 121 -8.98 39.28 5.20
C ASP A 121 -7.53 38.81 5.15
N SER A 122 -7.21 37.68 4.52
CA SER A 122 -5.81 37.28 4.31
C SER A 122 -5.68 36.46 3.03
N GLN A 123 -4.78 36.88 2.14
CA GLN A 123 -4.38 36.16 0.92
C GLN A 123 -3.63 34.86 1.24
N THR A 124 -4.20 34.00 2.09
CA THR A 124 -3.67 32.68 2.44
C THR A 124 -4.74 31.64 2.15
N THR A 125 -4.61 30.95 1.02
CA THR A 125 -5.45 29.79 0.68
C THR A 125 -5.12 28.63 1.63
N VAL A 126 -5.77 28.56 2.79
CA VAL A 126 -5.62 27.41 3.70
C VAL A 126 -6.49 26.28 3.17
N THR A 127 -5.90 25.33 2.46
CA THR A 127 -6.56 24.06 2.11
C THR A 127 -6.85 23.28 3.39
N LYS A 128 -8.07 23.40 3.92
CA LYS A 128 -8.49 22.76 5.17
C LYS A 128 -8.84 21.29 4.94
N PHE A 129 -7.82 20.43 4.83
CA PHE A 129 -8.00 18.98 4.67
C PHE A 129 -9.10 18.42 5.57
N ASN A 130 -10.08 17.73 4.98
CA ASN A 130 -11.16 17.13 5.76
C ASN A 130 -10.59 15.92 6.56
N PRO A 131 -10.50 16.00 7.90
CA PRO A 131 -9.91 14.93 8.70
C PRO A 131 -10.73 13.63 8.64
N ILE A 132 -12.01 13.71 8.27
CA ILE A 132 -12.90 12.56 8.08
C ILE A 132 -12.45 11.77 6.86
N LEU A 133 -12.27 12.44 5.72
CA LEU A 133 -11.86 11.82 4.45
C LEU A 133 -10.46 11.22 4.57
N LYS A 134 -9.52 11.92 5.22
CA LYS A 134 -8.18 11.38 5.51
C LYS A 134 -8.24 10.08 6.33
N LYS A 135 -9.08 10.03 7.38
CA LYS A 135 -9.26 8.83 8.21
C LYS A 135 -9.94 7.70 7.44
N PHE A 136 -10.91 8.03 6.59
CA PHE A 136 -11.57 7.09 5.70
C PHE A 136 -10.59 6.48 4.68
N ASN A 137 -9.88 7.33 3.91
CA ASN A 137 -8.86 6.94 2.94
C ASN A 137 -7.77 6.05 3.55
N LYS A 138 -7.34 6.36 4.78
CA LYS A 138 -6.37 5.52 5.52
C LYS A 138 -6.92 4.14 5.89
N ALA A 139 -8.23 4.00 6.07
CA ALA A 139 -8.87 2.72 6.35
C ALA A 139 -9.04 1.91 5.06
N VAL A 140 -9.62 2.50 4.02
CA VAL A 140 -9.87 1.81 2.74
C VAL A 140 -8.58 1.48 1.98
N SER A 141 -7.49 2.22 2.17
CA SER A 141 -6.18 1.88 1.58
C SER A 141 -5.62 0.54 2.07
N LYS A 142 -6.20 -0.06 3.12
CA LYS A 142 -5.83 -1.38 3.62
C LYS A 142 -6.76 -2.49 3.10
N CYS A 143 -7.73 -2.17 2.25
CA CYS A 143 -8.64 -3.17 1.69
C CYS A 143 -7.89 -4.11 0.73
N THR A 144 -8.43 -5.32 0.57
CA THR A 144 -7.86 -6.38 -0.25
C THR A 144 -8.99 -7.22 -0.84
N VAL A 145 -8.85 -7.62 -2.10
CA VAL A 145 -9.74 -8.54 -2.79
C VAL A 145 -8.95 -9.82 -3.06
N ASP A 146 -9.35 -10.94 -2.47
CA ASP A 146 -8.78 -12.25 -2.74
C ASP A 146 -9.74 -13.04 -3.62
N VAL A 147 -9.39 -13.16 -4.90
CA VAL A 147 -10.11 -13.97 -5.88
C VAL A 147 -9.54 -15.38 -5.86
N ARG A 148 -10.41 -16.37 -5.72
CA ARG A 148 -10.10 -17.79 -5.80
C ARG A 148 -11.10 -18.47 -6.72
N LYS A 149 -10.79 -19.69 -7.17
CA LYS A 149 -11.68 -20.47 -8.04
C LYS A 149 -13.13 -20.51 -7.56
N ASP A 150 -13.36 -20.81 -6.28
CA ASP A 150 -14.71 -21.05 -5.76
C ASP A 150 -15.32 -19.86 -5.01
N SER A 151 -14.48 -18.88 -4.64
CA SER A 151 -14.95 -17.71 -3.91
C SER A 151 -14.12 -16.46 -4.16
N VAL A 152 -14.76 -15.30 -4.02
CA VAL A 152 -14.11 -13.99 -3.97
C VAL A 152 -14.35 -13.40 -2.59
N THR A 153 -13.29 -13.07 -1.87
CA THR A 153 -13.41 -12.45 -0.54
C THR A 153 -12.81 -11.05 -0.53
N VAL A 154 -13.66 -10.06 -0.26
CA VAL A 154 -13.24 -8.67 -0.08
C VAL A 154 -13.12 -8.40 1.41
N PHE A 155 -11.98 -7.88 1.80
CA PHE A 155 -11.73 -7.38 3.14
C PHE A 155 -11.59 -5.87 3.10
N ILE A 156 -12.37 -5.16 3.92
CA ILE A 156 -12.23 -3.72 4.15
C ILE A 156 -12.01 -3.47 5.64
N ARG A 157 -11.04 -2.61 5.96
CA ARG A 157 -10.80 -2.19 7.34
C ARG A 157 -11.88 -1.18 7.74
N TYR A 158 -12.62 -1.45 8.80
CA TYR A 158 -13.63 -0.53 9.29
C TYR A 158 -12.98 0.74 9.89
N PRO A 159 -13.39 1.96 9.50
CA PRO A 159 -12.86 3.20 10.05
C PRO A 159 -13.08 3.33 11.56
N LYS A 160 -12.22 4.08 12.25
CA LYS A 160 -12.31 4.26 13.71
C LYS A 160 -13.35 5.31 14.13
N THR A 161 -13.59 6.33 13.32
CA THR A 161 -14.47 7.45 13.66
C THR A 161 -15.87 7.25 13.08
N GLN A 162 -16.90 7.63 13.85
CA GLN A 162 -18.30 7.45 13.45
C GLN A 162 -18.63 8.07 12.09
N GLN A 163 -18.14 9.29 11.80
CA GLN A 163 -18.36 9.96 10.51
C GLN A 163 -17.77 9.16 9.33
N ALA A 164 -16.57 8.60 9.48
CA ALA A 164 -15.97 7.77 8.44
C ALA A 164 -16.66 6.39 8.34
N GLN A 165 -17.20 5.88 9.44
CA GLN A 165 -18.03 4.67 9.42
C GLN A 165 -19.36 4.89 8.72
N LYS A 166 -19.99 6.06 8.90
CA LYS A 166 -21.21 6.45 8.20
C LYS A 166 -20.97 6.48 6.69
N LEU A 167 -19.88 7.14 6.27
CA LEU A 167 -19.47 7.17 4.87
C LEU A 167 -19.23 5.76 4.29
N LEU A 168 -18.58 4.87 5.05
CA LEU A 168 -18.39 3.49 4.59
C LEU A 168 -19.73 2.78 4.36
N ARG A 169 -20.68 2.92 5.28
CA ARG A 169 -22.02 2.31 5.20
C ARG A 169 -22.79 2.81 3.97
N GLU A 170 -22.75 4.10 3.70
CA GLU A 170 -23.37 4.70 2.51
C GLU A 170 -22.78 4.11 1.21
N MET A 171 -21.50 3.74 1.21
CA MET A 171 -20.84 3.13 0.05
C MET A 171 -21.03 1.61 -0.07
N GLU A 172 -21.58 0.89 0.92
CA GLU A 172 -21.60 -0.58 0.91
C GLU A 172 -22.33 -1.17 -0.30
N ALA A 173 -23.44 -0.56 -0.72
CA ALA A 173 -24.19 -0.98 -1.90
C ALA A 173 -23.34 -0.82 -3.18
N HIS A 174 -22.72 0.36 -3.36
CA HIS A 174 -21.85 0.64 -4.49
C HIS A 174 -20.59 -0.24 -4.51
N ILE A 175 -20.04 -0.58 -3.34
CA ILE A 175 -18.92 -1.52 -3.23
C ILE A 175 -19.35 -2.91 -3.69
N LYS A 176 -20.52 -3.37 -3.24
CA LYS A 176 -21.05 -4.68 -3.66
C LYS A 176 -21.25 -4.73 -5.17
N GLU A 177 -21.83 -3.67 -5.74
CA GLU A 177 -22.04 -3.54 -7.18
C GLU A 177 -20.71 -3.56 -7.96
N GLU A 178 -19.73 -2.75 -7.55
CA GLU A 178 -18.41 -2.65 -8.19
C GLU A 178 -17.62 -3.98 -8.14
N VAL A 179 -17.73 -4.72 -7.04
CA VAL A 179 -17.06 -6.02 -6.91
C VAL A 179 -17.80 -7.09 -7.70
N SER A 180 -19.15 -7.04 -7.74
CA SER A 180 -19.98 -8.00 -8.48
C SER A 180 -19.82 -7.83 -9.99
N SER A 181 -19.82 -6.60 -10.49
CA SER A 181 -19.66 -6.30 -11.92
C SER A 181 -18.33 -6.82 -12.48
N ARG A 182 -17.27 -6.82 -11.66
CA ARG A 182 -15.94 -7.35 -12.01
C ARG A 182 -15.81 -8.86 -11.87
N ASN A 183 -16.78 -9.52 -11.25
CA ASN A 183 -16.77 -10.95 -10.97
C ASN A 183 -18.13 -11.57 -11.33
N PRO A 184 -18.50 -11.57 -12.64
CA PRO A 184 -19.83 -11.99 -13.09
C PRO A 184 -20.16 -13.45 -12.72
N ASP A 185 -19.15 -14.31 -12.63
CA ASP A 185 -19.28 -15.73 -12.30
C ASP A 185 -19.52 -16.00 -10.80
N TYR A 186 -19.77 -14.97 -9.99
CA TYR A 186 -19.93 -15.10 -8.54
C TYR A 186 -21.20 -14.39 -8.05
N TYR A 187 -21.87 -14.97 -7.06
CA TYR A 187 -22.97 -14.37 -6.31
C TYR A 187 -22.47 -13.77 -4.99
N PHE A 188 -22.63 -12.45 -4.83
CA PHE A 188 -22.20 -11.76 -3.61
C PHE A 188 -23.31 -11.71 -2.56
N SER A 189 -22.96 -12.18 -1.36
CA SER A 189 -23.80 -12.05 -0.16
C SER A 189 -23.86 -10.60 0.35
N SER A 190 -24.74 -10.36 1.32
CA SER A 190 -24.79 -9.09 2.04
C SER A 190 -23.48 -8.85 2.83
N PRO A 191 -23.06 -7.58 3.00
CA PRO A 191 -21.86 -7.26 3.76
C PRO A 191 -21.95 -7.80 5.20
N SER A 192 -20.88 -8.44 5.66
CA SER A 192 -20.78 -8.95 7.03
C SER A 192 -19.70 -8.20 7.80
N ARG A 193 -20.09 -7.58 8.92
CA ARG A 193 -19.18 -6.85 9.79
C ARG A 193 -18.81 -7.68 11.01
N GLU A 194 -17.52 -7.89 11.20
CA GLU A 194 -16.95 -8.53 12.39
C GLU A 194 -15.98 -7.56 13.08
N GLY A 195 -16.48 -6.84 14.08
CA GLY A 195 -15.73 -5.83 14.81
C GLY A 195 -15.23 -4.69 13.92
N ASN A 196 -13.93 -4.73 13.60
CA ASN A 196 -13.23 -3.72 12.79
C ASN A 196 -12.92 -4.19 11.35
N ARG A 197 -13.64 -5.21 10.89
CA ARG A 197 -13.50 -5.85 9.58
C ARG A 197 -14.86 -5.88 8.91
N LEU A 198 -14.90 -5.47 7.65
CA LEU A 198 -16.07 -5.60 6.79
C LEU A 198 -15.71 -6.57 5.66
N TRP A 199 -16.61 -7.51 5.41
CA TRP A 199 -16.43 -8.60 4.47
C TRP A 199 -17.53 -8.57 3.41
N PHE A 200 -17.13 -8.76 2.16
CA PHE A 200 -18.04 -9.15 1.08
C PHE A 200 -17.57 -10.50 0.56
N VAL A 201 -18.47 -11.46 0.44
CA VAL A 201 -18.14 -12.80 -0.03
C VAL A 201 -18.97 -13.13 -1.25
N GLY A 202 -18.28 -13.39 -2.35
CA GLY A 202 -18.83 -13.97 -3.57
C GLY A 202 -18.60 -15.48 -3.57
N THR A 203 -19.64 -16.26 -3.81
CA THR A 203 -19.55 -17.70 -4.06
C THR A 203 -19.75 -17.95 -5.55
N ARG A 204 -19.01 -18.87 -6.15
CA ARG A 204 -19.16 -19.18 -7.58
C ARG A 204 -20.58 -19.63 -7.91
N ARG A 205 -21.08 -19.22 -9.07
CA ARG A 205 -22.38 -19.67 -9.61
C ARG A 205 -22.36 -21.16 -9.94
#